data_AF-A0A7X6TNN5-F1
#
_entry.id   AF-A0A7X6TNN5-F1
#
_cell.length_a   1.000
_cell.length_b   1.000
_cell.length_c   1.000
_cell.angle_alpha   90.00
_cell.angle_beta   90.00
_cell.angle_gamma   90.00
#
_symmetry.space_group_name_H-M   'P 1'
#
loop_
_entity.id
_entity.type
_entity.pdbx_description
1 polymer ?
#
loop_
_entity_poly.entity_id
_entity_poly.type
_entity_poly.pdbx_seq_one_letter_code
_entity_poly.pdbx_strand_id
1 'polypeptide(L)'
;MKACPKYFERPSLEEAAKRSQKPIPIIRTELKIDPNLLDYTKDKKYFIQTFGCQANERDGEFLAGLLELCGYQKAKLREEADIILLNTC
;
A
#
# COMPACT_ATOMS: atom_id res chain seq x y z
N MET A 1 -5.07 40.80 -3.87
CA MET A 1 -5.08 39.33 -4.00
C MET A 1 -3.64 38.86 -4.16
N LYS A 2 -3.09 38.16 -3.15
CA LYS A 2 -1.69 37.70 -3.15
C LYS A 2 -1.55 36.51 -4.10
N ALA A 3 -0.55 36.56 -4.98
CA ALA A 3 -0.19 35.47 -5.87
C ALA A 3 0.19 34.21 -5.06
N CYS A 4 -0.33 33.06 -5.47
CA CYS A 4 -0.04 31.76 -4.87
C CYS A 4 1.47 31.47 -4.97
N PRO A 5 2.15 31.09 -3.87
CA PRO A 5 3.61 31.12 -3.80
C PRO A 5 4.22 29.83 -4.37
N LYS A 6 5.15 29.95 -5.33
CA LYS A 6 6.22 29.02 -5.73
C LYS A 6 5.90 27.54 -6.06
N TYR A 7 4.69 27.03 -5.83
CA TYR A 7 4.31 25.61 -6.01
C TYR A 7 3.34 25.38 -7.18
N PHE A 8 3.09 26.41 -8.00
CA PHE A 8 2.19 26.34 -9.15
C PHE A 8 2.93 26.66 -10.46
N GLU A 9 4.21 26.30 -10.55
CA GLU A 9 4.91 26.27 -11.83
C GLU A 9 4.54 24.96 -12.53
N ARG A 10 3.99 25.06 -13.74
CA ARG A 10 3.57 23.86 -14.50
C ARG A 10 4.83 23.07 -14.83
N PRO A 11 4.87 21.75 -14.54
CA PRO A 11 6.01 20.93 -14.93
C PRO A 11 6.22 21.03 -16.44
N SER A 12 7.48 21.20 -16.85
CA SER A 12 7.83 21.36 -18.27
C SER A 12 7.57 20.06 -19.04
N LEU A 13 6.85 20.16 -20.15
CA LEU A 13 6.61 19.03 -21.04
C LEU A 13 7.92 18.47 -21.62
N GLU A 14 8.94 19.32 -21.82
CA GLU A 14 10.25 18.92 -22.33
C GLU A 14 11.04 18.09 -21.32
N GLU A 15 10.89 18.38 -20.03
CA GLU A 15 11.52 17.61 -18.95
C GLU A 15 10.83 16.27 -18.74
N ALA A 16 9.49 16.24 -18.81
CA ALA A 16 8.72 15.01 -18.77
C ALA A 16 8.97 14.11 -19.99
N ALA A 17 9.25 14.69 -21.16
CA ALA A 17 9.57 13.97 -22.39
C ALA A 17 10.99 13.36 -22.38
N LYS A 18 11.91 13.88 -21.55
CA LYS A 18 13.23 13.28 -21.34
C LYS A 18 13.07 11.97 -20.56
N ARG A 19 12.75 10.89 -21.26
CA ARG A 19 12.88 9.52 -20.72
C ARG A 19 14.34 9.29 -20.37
N SER A 20 14.65 9.33 -19.07
CA SER A 20 15.95 8.89 -18.57
C SER A 20 16.17 7.44 -19.01
N GLN A 21 17.18 7.20 -19.86
CA GLN A 21 17.61 5.86 -20.29
C GLN A 21 18.23 5.02 -19.17
N LYS A 22 18.28 5.53 -17.94
CA LYS A 22 18.83 4.79 -16.81
C LYS A 22 17.96 3.55 -16.58
N PRO A 23 18.55 2.35 -16.51
CA PRO A 23 17.81 1.16 -16.13
C PRO A 23 17.26 1.42 -14.73
N ILE A 24 15.93 1.44 -14.61
CA ILE A 24 15.27 1.55 -13.32
C ILE A 24 15.59 0.25 -12.59
N PRO A 25 16.29 0.26 -11.44
CA PRO A 25 16.55 -0.95 -10.71
C PRO A 25 15.21 -1.56 -10.31
N ILE A 26 14.90 -2.73 -10.85
CA ILE A 26 13.72 -3.49 -10.46
C ILE A 26 14.07 -4.10 -9.10
N ILE A 27 13.80 -3.35 -8.05
CA ILE A 27 13.90 -3.84 -6.68
C ILE A 27 12.70 -4.77 -6.48
N ARG A 28 12.89 -6.06 -6.81
CA ARG A 28 11.87 -7.10 -6.57
C ARG A 28 11.64 -7.39 -5.08
N THR A 29 12.30 -6.61 -4.22
CA THR A 29 12.17 -6.47 -2.77
C THR A 29 12.02 -7.80 -2.04
N GLU A 30 13.12 -8.24 -1.46
CA GLU A 30 13.09 -9.04 -0.24
C GLU A 30 12.32 -8.22 0.82
N LEU A 31 11.07 -8.58 1.07
CA LEU A 31 10.26 -7.93 2.09
C LEU A 31 10.87 -8.31 3.45
N LYS A 32 11.68 -7.41 4.01
CA LYS A 32 12.35 -7.61 5.30
C LYS A 32 11.38 -7.24 6.41
N ILE A 33 10.76 -8.25 7.00
CA ILE A 33 9.86 -8.09 8.14
C ILE A 33 10.72 -8.05 9.39
N ASP A 34 10.52 -7.01 10.20
CA ASP A 34 11.21 -6.92 11.49
C ASP A 34 10.75 -8.07 12.38
N PRO A 35 11.66 -8.86 12.97
CA PRO A 35 11.29 -10.03 13.76
C PRO A 35 10.49 -9.68 15.02
N ASN A 36 10.62 -8.46 15.56
CA ASN A 36 9.81 -8.03 16.71
C ASN A 36 8.34 -7.81 16.31
N LEU A 37 8.08 -7.49 15.04
CA LEU A 37 6.71 -7.35 14.54
C LEU A 37 5.97 -8.69 14.62
N LEU A 38 6.63 -9.79 14.24
CA LEU A 38 6.02 -11.13 14.25
C LEU A 38 5.53 -11.56 15.63
N ASP A 39 6.22 -11.16 16.69
CA ASP A 39 5.79 -11.45 18.07
C ASP A 39 4.58 -10.61 18.47
N TYR A 40 4.58 -9.32 18.12
CA TYR A 40 3.46 -8.41 18.41
C TYR A 40 2.17 -8.80 17.67
N THR A 41 2.30 -9.27 16.43
CA THR A 41 1.17 -9.66 15.57
C THR A 41 0.67 -11.06 15.84
N LYS A 42 1.34 -11.81 16.72
CA LYS A 42 0.94 -13.16 17.08
C LYS A 42 -0.48 -13.14 17.65
N ASP A 43 -1.35 -13.96 17.06
CA ASP A 43 -2.78 -14.06 17.36
C ASP A 43 -3.64 -12.81 17.03
N LYS A 44 -3.05 -11.80 16.36
CA LYS A 44 -3.79 -10.63 15.89
C LYS A 44 -4.51 -10.92 14.59
N LYS A 45 -5.74 -10.43 14.48
CA LYS A 45 -6.60 -10.67 13.31
C LYS A 45 -6.80 -9.41 12.48
N TYR A 46 -6.87 -9.57 11.17
CA TYR A 46 -7.14 -8.50 10.21
C TYR A 46 -8.44 -8.75 9.45
N PHE A 47 -9.15 -7.68 9.08
CA PHE A 47 -10.31 -7.72 8.20
C PHE A 47 -10.15 -6.67 7.09
N ILE A 48 -10.27 -7.09 5.84
CA ILE A 48 -10.22 -6.17 4.69
C ILE A 48 -11.64 -6.03 4.15
N GLN A 49 -12.11 -4.80 4.06
CA GLN A 49 -13.33 -4.44 3.35
C GLN A 49 -12.92 -3.67 2.10
N THR A 50 -13.16 -4.25 0.94
CA THR A 50 -12.90 -3.60 -0.34
C THR A 50 -14.17 -2.94 -0.86
N PHE A 51 -14.02 -1.73 -1.40
CA PHE A 51 -15.01 -0.97 -2.14
C PHE A 51 -14.34 -0.46 -3.41
N GLY A 52 -15.04 -0.50 -4.55
CA GLY A 52 -14.52 0.04 -5.81
C GLY A 52 -14.65 -0.94 -6.96
N CYS A 53 -13.58 -1.09 -7.74
CA CYS A 53 -13.58 -1.88 -8.97
C CYS A 53 -12.71 -3.14 -8.86
N GLN A 54 -12.60 -3.88 -9.96
CA GLN A 54 -11.78 -5.08 -10.07
C GLN A 54 -10.30 -4.86 -9.73
N ALA A 55 -9.80 -3.64 -9.95
CA ALA A 55 -8.44 -3.29 -9.53
C ALA A 55 -8.30 -3.34 -8.00
N ASN A 56 -9.27 -2.78 -7.27
CA ASN A 56 -9.26 -2.79 -5.80
C ASN A 56 -9.37 -4.20 -5.24
N GLU A 57 -10.19 -5.07 -5.84
CA GLU A 57 -10.28 -6.48 -5.42
C GLU A 57 -8.94 -7.19 -5.54
N ARG A 58 -8.25 -7.03 -6.67
CA ARG A 58 -6.90 -7.57 -6.87
C ARG A 58 -5.90 -7.00 -5.86
N ASP A 59 -5.96 -5.69 -5.60
CA ASP A 59 -5.08 -5.06 -4.62
C ASP A 59 -5.39 -5.57 -3.20
N GLY A 60 -6.65 -5.94 -2.92
CA GLY A 60 -7.07 -6.57 -1.67
C GLY A 60 -6.39 -7.92 -1.42
N GLU A 61 -6.19 -8.75 -2.46
CA GLU A 61 -5.44 -10.00 -2.35
C GLU A 61 -3.96 -9.74 -2.00
N PHE A 62 -3.36 -8.72 -2.60
CA PHE A 62 -1.99 -8.32 -2.29
C PHE A 62 -1.86 -7.83 -0.84
N LEU A 63 -2.81 -7.01 -0.38
CA LEU A 63 -2.88 -6.51 1.01
C LEU A 63 -3.05 -7.65 2.02
N ALA A 64 -3.89 -8.64 1.71
CA ALA A 64 -4.05 -9.84 2.52
C ALA A 64 -2.73 -10.60 2.66
N GLY A 65 -2.03 -10.83 1.56
CA GLY A 65 -0.72 -11.50 1.57
C GLY A 65 0.34 -10.76 2.39
N LEU A 66 0.36 -9.43 2.34
CA LEU A 66 1.26 -8.62 3.18
C LEU A 66 0.97 -8.78 4.67
N LEU A 67 -0.29 -8.76 5.07
CA LEU A 67 -0.70 -8.91 6.46
C LEU A 67 -0.37 -10.30 7.00
N GLU A 68 -0.56 -11.33 6.19
CA GLU A 68 -0.20 -12.71 6.52
C GLU A 68 1.31 -12.89 6.66
N LEU A 69 2.11 -12.30 5.76
CA LEU A 69 3.57 -12.28 5.87
C LEU A 69 4.02 -11.59 7.18
N CYS A 70 3.32 -10.53 7.58
CA CYS A 70 3.56 -9.85 8.86
C CYS A 70 3.11 -10.64 10.09
N GLY A 71 2.45 -11.80 9.94
CA GLY A 71 2.04 -12.68 11.04
C GLY A 71 0.59 -12.52 11.51
N TYR A 72 -0.22 -11.68 10.86
CA TYR A 72 -1.64 -11.55 11.18
C TYR A 72 -2.45 -12.71 10.59
N GLN A 73 -3.61 -12.99 11.20
CA GLN A 73 -4.57 -13.97 10.71
C GLN A 73 -5.82 -13.30 10.15
N LYS A 74 -6.45 -13.89 9.14
CA LYS A 74 -7.69 -13.33 8.59
C LYS A 74 -8.85 -13.54 9.57
N ALA A 75 -9.54 -12.46 9.92
CA ALA A 75 -10.77 -12.49 10.71
C ALA A 75 -11.94 -13.02 9.87
N LYS A 76 -12.83 -13.82 10.47
CA LYS A 76 -14.06 -14.28 9.81
C LYS A 76 -15.15 -13.21 9.84
N LEU A 77 -15.18 -12.46 10.93
CA LEU A 77 -16.14 -11.40 11.21
C LEU A 77 -15.37 -10.12 11.52
N ARG A 78 -15.98 -8.97 11.22
CA ARG A 78 -15.36 -7.66 11.44
C ARG A 78 -15.05 -7.41 12.92
N GLU A 79 -15.90 -7.93 13.79
CA GLU A 79 -15.86 -7.76 15.24
C GLU A 79 -14.70 -8.53 15.90
N GLU A 80 -14.14 -9.53 15.21
CA GLU A 80 -12.99 -10.30 15.68
C GLU A 80 -11.66 -9.67 15.30
N ALA A 81 -11.66 -8.61 14.50
CA ALA A 81 -10.45 -8.04 13.93
C ALA A 81 -9.80 -7.02 14.88
N ASP A 82 -8.49 -7.16 15.09
CA ASP A 82 -7.67 -6.12 15.72
C ASP A 82 -7.36 -4.98 14.74
N ILE A 83 -7.38 -5.26 13.43
CA ILE A 83 -7.15 -4.29 12.36
C ILE A 83 -8.22 -4.42 11.29
N ILE A 84 -8.85 -3.30 10.95
CA ILE A 84 -9.79 -3.21 9.83
C ILE A 84 -9.18 -2.30 8.75
N LEU A 85 -9.01 -2.85 7.55
CA LEU A 85 -8.54 -2.11 6.39
C LEU A 85 -9.71 -1.85 5.44
N LEU A 86 -10.01 -0.58 5.18
CA LEU A 86 -10.97 -0.17 4.16
C LEU A 86 -10.20 0.18 2.87
N ASN A 87 -10.31 -0.66 1.85
CA ASN A 87 -9.67 -0.44 0.56
C ASN A 87 -10.68 0.21 -0.39
N THR A 88 -10.42 1.44 -0.86
CA THR A 88 -11.34 2.22 -1.69
C THR A 88 -10.65 2.77 -2.94
N CYS A 89 -11.43 3.20 -3.95
CA CYS A 89 -10.92 3.88 -5.16
C CYS A 89 -10.52 5.34 -4.92
#